data_AF-A0A9W9Z6F9-F1
#
_entry.id   AF-A0A9W9Z6F9-F1
#
_cell.length_a   1.000
_cell.length_b   1.000
_cell.length_c   1.000
_cell.angle_alpha   90.00
_cell.angle_beta   90.00
_cell.angle_gamma   90.00
#
_symmetry.space_group_name_H-M   'P 1'
#
loop_
_entity.id
_entity.type
_entity.pdbx_description
1 polymer ?
#
loop_
_entity_poly.entity_id
_entity_poly.type
_entity_poly.pdbx_seq_one_letter_code
_entity_poly.pdbx_strand_id
1 'polypeptide(L)'
;MISLPALFNIGTLLFMVIFIYAIIGMSAFGNVKRDGELNDIVNFETFATSLLLLFRLATGSGWNDIMDALLLKPPECNPSFMGLPHGNCGSFSAIVYLASYVIIVFLVIVNMYIAIILENVNRAHEIEDFCISKENFDSYYTTWGLFVPDGKPYLPLDRLSEFVASLDKPFKIPQPNSGVLRQLDIPVRAGELIHCFDLLKPLVRRVLEEHGESAEVFKDITVRMEASFNKSFIVQKRISSFSGSTKTKLADLSETVT
;
A
#
# COMPACT_ATOMS: atom_id res chain seq x y z
N MET A 1 0.63 9.50 7.54
CA MET A 1 0.29 8.14 8.05
C MET A 1 -1.13 7.80 7.60
N ILE A 2 -1.25 7.09 6.47
CA ILE A 2 -2.54 6.86 5.80
C ILE A 2 -3.35 5.71 6.43
N SER A 3 -2.79 4.96 7.40
CA SER A 3 -3.41 3.77 8.03
C SER A 3 -4.17 4.07 9.32
N LEU A 4 -4.06 5.31 9.82
CA LEU A 4 -4.76 5.78 11.01
C LEU A 4 -6.31 5.71 10.87
N PRO A 5 -6.92 6.05 9.71
CA PRO A 5 -8.38 5.99 9.56
C PRO A 5 -8.94 4.56 9.65
N ALA A 6 -8.27 3.58 9.05
CA ALA A 6 -8.69 2.18 9.11
C ALA A 6 -8.52 1.61 10.52
N LEU A 7 -7.40 1.90 11.18
CA LEU A 7 -7.14 1.49 12.55
C LEU A 7 -8.15 2.09 13.54
N PHE A 8 -8.55 3.35 13.34
CA PHE A 8 -9.55 4.02 14.18
C PHE A 8 -10.92 3.34 14.11
N ASN A 9 -11.35 2.92 12.92
CA ASN A 9 -12.63 2.22 12.75
C ASN A 9 -12.65 0.88 13.48
N ILE A 10 -11.56 0.12 13.41
CA ILE A 10 -11.46 -1.19 14.09
C ILE A 10 -11.27 -1.03 15.60
N GLY A 11 -10.50 -0.03 16.03
CA GLY A 11 -10.38 0.34 17.45
C GLY A 11 -11.71 0.76 18.06
N THR A 12 -12.53 1.50 17.31
CA THR A 12 -13.89 1.87 17.72
C THR A 12 -14.80 0.66 17.87
N LEU A 13 -14.71 -0.31 16.95
CA LEU A 13 -15.45 -1.57 17.03
C LEU A 13 -15.04 -2.37 18.29
N LEU A 14 -13.74 -2.50 18.55
CA LEU A 14 -13.25 -3.19 19.75
C LEU A 14 -13.74 -2.51 21.02
N PHE A 15 -13.67 -1.18 21.10
CA PHE A 15 -14.20 -0.42 22.23
C PHE A 15 -15.69 -0.65 22.44
N MET A 16 -16.48 -0.69 21.36
CA MET A 16 -17.92 -0.96 21.42
C MET A 16 -18.22 -2.38 21.97
N VAL A 17 -17.45 -3.38 21.55
CA VAL A 17 -17.59 -4.75 22.08
C VAL A 17 -17.30 -4.76 23.58
N ILE A 18 -16.17 -4.17 24.02
CA ILE A 18 -15.81 -4.11 25.44
C ILE A 18 -16.89 -3.36 26.24
N PHE A 19 -17.43 -2.27 25.70
CA PHE A 19 -18.49 -1.48 26.32
C PHE A 19 -19.76 -2.31 26.58
N ILE A 20 -20.22 -3.06 25.57
CA ILE A 20 -21.42 -3.92 25.69
C ILE A 20 -21.18 -5.00 26.75
N TYR A 21 -20.03 -5.67 26.69
CA TYR A 21 -19.68 -6.70 27.66
C TYR A 21 -19.54 -6.12 29.07
N ALA A 22 -19.01 -4.90 29.25
CA ALA A 22 -18.89 -4.27 30.56
C ALA A 22 -20.25 -4.08 31.25
N ILE A 23 -21.28 -3.66 30.49
CA ILE A 23 -22.64 -3.52 31.02
C ILE A 23 -23.22 -4.89 31.41
N ILE A 24 -23.07 -5.88 30.54
CA ILE A 24 -23.56 -7.24 30.78
C ILE A 24 -22.87 -7.85 32.02
N GLY A 25 -21.53 -7.79 32.06
CA GLY A 25 -20.72 -8.33 33.15
C GLY A 25 -21.03 -7.66 34.49
N MET A 26 -21.22 -6.34 34.50
CA MET A 26 -21.64 -5.61 35.71
C MET A 26 -23.00 -6.11 36.22
N SER A 27 -23.96 -6.29 35.32
CA SER A 27 -25.30 -6.76 35.70
C SER A 27 -25.32 -8.22 36.18
N ALA A 28 -24.47 -9.07 35.62
CA ALA A 28 -24.47 -10.51 35.90
C ALA A 28 -23.55 -10.92 37.05
N PHE A 29 -22.42 -10.23 37.23
CA PHE A 29 -21.33 -10.65 38.12
C PHE A 29 -20.94 -9.60 39.16
N GLY A 30 -21.60 -8.45 39.22
CA GLY A 30 -21.24 -7.37 40.14
C GLY A 30 -21.36 -7.71 41.63
N ASN A 31 -22.06 -8.80 41.99
CA ASN A 31 -22.20 -9.26 43.37
C ASN A 31 -21.35 -10.49 43.72
N VAL A 32 -20.58 -11.03 42.76
CA VAL A 32 -19.75 -12.21 42.99
C VAL A 32 -18.69 -11.88 44.04
N LYS A 33 -18.48 -12.82 44.98
CA LYS A 33 -17.48 -12.65 46.03
C LYS A 33 -16.10 -12.44 45.41
N ARG A 34 -15.37 -11.44 45.92
CA ARG A 34 -13.95 -11.23 45.61
C ARG A 34 -13.14 -12.43 46.11
N ASP A 35 -12.54 -13.15 45.18
CA ASP A 35 -11.71 -14.32 45.43
C ASP A 35 -10.66 -14.46 44.31
N GLY A 36 -9.46 -14.92 44.66
CA GLY A 36 -8.34 -15.00 43.71
C GLY A 36 -8.00 -13.66 43.05
N GLU A 37 -8.16 -13.60 41.72
CA GLU A 37 -7.89 -12.41 40.90
C GLU A 37 -8.99 -11.33 40.99
N LEU A 38 -10.20 -11.67 41.49
CA LEU A 38 -11.22 -10.67 41.78
C LEU A 38 -10.88 -9.94 43.09
N ASN A 39 -10.66 -8.63 43.00
CA ASN A 39 -10.28 -7.78 44.13
C ASN A 39 -10.90 -6.37 44.02
N ASP A 40 -10.49 -5.45 44.88
CA ASP A 40 -11.08 -4.10 45.00
C ASP A 40 -10.96 -3.25 43.72
N ILE A 41 -9.99 -3.57 42.86
CA ILE A 41 -9.74 -2.85 41.59
C ILE A 41 -10.06 -3.69 40.35
N VAL A 42 -10.04 -5.02 40.47
CA VAL A 42 -10.37 -5.99 39.42
C VAL A 42 -11.69 -6.66 39.77
N ASN A 43 -12.81 -6.10 39.31
CA ASN A 43 -14.14 -6.62 39.58
C ASN A 43 -15.18 -6.13 38.57
N PHE A 44 -16.40 -6.65 38.71
CA PHE A 44 -17.57 -6.26 37.93
C PHE A 44 -18.55 -5.34 38.69
N GLU A 45 -18.14 -4.71 39.80
CA GLU A 45 -19.07 -3.94 40.66
C GLU A 45 -19.52 -2.63 40.02
N THR A 46 -18.65 -2.00 39.23
CA THR A 46 -18.94 -0.74 38.55
C THR A 46 -18.65 -0.85 37.06
N PHE A 47 -19.24 0.04 36.27
CA PHE A 47 -18.98 0.09 34.84
C PHE A 47 -17.49 0.30 34.53
N ALA A 48 -16.82 1.20 35.27
CA ALA A 48 -15.42 1.52 35.05
C ALA A 48 -14.49 0.35 35.40
N THR A 49 -14.71 -0.32 36.54
CA THR A 49 -13.91 -1.51 36.92
C THR A 49 -14.15 -2.67 35.96
N SER A 50 -15.39 -2.87 35.51
CA SER A 50 -15.75 -3.87 34.50
C SER A 50 -15.06 -3.60 33.16
N LEU A 51 -15.04 -2.33 32.72
CA LEU A 51 -14.40 -1.91 31.47
C LEU A 51 -12.89 -2.15 31.52
N LEU A 52 -12.23 -1.79 32.62
CA LEU A 52 -10.79 -1.99 32.80
C LEU A 52 -10.42 -3.48 32.88
N LEU A 53 -11.22 -4.27 33.58
CA LEU A 53 -11.05 -5.72 33.65
C LEU A 53 -11.17 -6.34 32.25
N LEU A 54 -12.21 -6.01 31.49
CA LEU A 54 -12.38 -6.52 30.13
C LEU A 54 -11.27 -6.04 29.20
N PHE A 55 -10.82 -4.79 29.32
CA PHE A 55 -9.68 -4.28 28.57
C PHE A 55 -8.40 -5.10 28.86
N ARG A 56 -8.13 -5.45 30.12
CA ARG A 56 -7.06 -6.39 30.48
C ARG A 56 -7.25 -7.74 29.78
N LEU A 57 -8.45 -8.32 29.86
CA LEU A 57 -8.76 -9.63 29.25
C LEU A 57 -8.68 -9.62 27.72
N ALA A 58 -8.86 -8.47 27.07
CA ALA A 58 -8.73 -8.35 25.61
C ALA A 58 -7.32 -8.67 25.11
N THR A 59 -6.31 -8.56 25.99
CA THR A 59 -4.91 -8.96 25.69
C THR A 59 -4.69 -10.47 25.72
N GLY A 60 -5.69 -11.26 26.15
CA GLY A 60 -5.63 -12.72 26.21
C GLY A 60 -5.03 -13.30 27.49
N SER A 61 -4.69 -12.47 28.48
CA SER A 61 -4.09 -12.91 29.75
C SER A 61 -5.07 -12.85 30.92
N GLY A 62 -4.98 -13.82 31.84
CA GLY A 62 -5.73 -13.84 33.11
C GLY A 62 -7.21 -14.21 33.01
N TRP A 63 -7.70 -14.65 31.85
CA TRP A 63 -9.12 -15.01 31.69
C TRP A 63 -9.50 -16.29 32.45
N ASN A 64 -8.57 -17.23 32.63
CA ASN A 64 -8.79 -18.46 33.42
C ASN A 64 -9.03 -18.13 34.89
N ASP A 65 -8.19 -17.28 35.48
CA ASP A 65 -8.28 -16.94 36.90
C ASP A 65 -9.56 -16.15 37.20
N ILE A 66 -9.96 -15.26 36.28
CA ILE A 66 -11.25 -14.57 36.37
C ILE A 66 -12.42 -15.54 36.19
N MET A 67 -12.30 -16.53 35.30
CA MET A 67 -13.33 -17.56 35.13
C MET A 67 -13.54 -18.36 36.42
N ASP A 68 -12.45 -18.80 37.05
CA ASP A 68 -12.50 -19.59 38.28
C ASP A 68 -13.17 -18.80 39.41
N ALA A 69 -12.81 -17.53 39.55
CA ALA A 69 -13.42 -16.63 40.53
C ALA A 69 -14.92 -16.40 40.26
N LEU A 70 -15.34 -16.33 38.98
CA LEU A 70 -16.76 -16.21 38.59
C LEU A 70 -17.56 -17.51 38.71
N LEU A 71 -16.90 -18.64 38.94
CA LEU A 71 -17.52 -19.97 39.11
C LEU A 71 -17.53 -20.44 40.56
N LEU A 72 -17.16 -19.56 41.51
CA LEU A 72 -17.09 -19.87 42.94
C LEU A 72 -18.39 -20.52 43.46
N LYS A 73 -18.25 -21.62 44.21
CA LYS A 73 -19.37 -22.40 44.78
C LYS A 73 -19.28 -22.48 46.30
N PRO A 74 -20.38 -22.85 47.00
CA PRO A 74 -20.33 -23.12 48.44
C PRO A 74 -19.34 -24.26 48.74
N PRO A 75 -18.57 -24.21 49.85
CA PRO A 75 -18.67 -23.28 50.98
C PRO A 75 -17.92 -21.94 50.81
N GLU A 76 -17.23 -21.73 49.70
CA GLU A 76 -16.37 -20.54 49.50
C GLU A 76 -17.19 -19.27 49.22
N CYS A 77 -18.42 -19.41 48.72
CA CYS A 77 -19.43 -18.35 48.59
C CYS A 77 -20.65 -18.60 49.48
N ASN A 78 -21.45 -17.56 49.71
CA ASN A 78 -22.68 -17.61 50.49
C ASN A 78 -23.91 -17.38 49.56
N PRO A 79 -24.76 -18.40 49.35
CA PRO A 79 -25.92 -18.30 48.45
C PRO A 79 -27.05 -17.42 48.99
N SER A 80 -27.01 -17.04 50.26
CA SER A 80 -27.99 -16.17 50.93
C SER A 80 -27.38 -14.82 51.35
N PHE A 81 -26.25 -14.44 50.75
CA PHE A 81 -25.56 -13.19 51.06
C PHE A 81 -26.46 -11.97 50.81
N MET A 82 -26.62 -11.12 51.84
CA MET A 82 -27.41 -9.87 51.80
C MET A 82 -28.86 -10.03 51.27
N GLY A 83 -29.45 -11.23 51.34
CA GLY A 83 -30.80 -11.47 50.82
C GLY A 83 -30.93 -11.39 49.29
N LEU A 84 -29.81 -11.40 48.56
CA LEU A 84 -29.80 -11.41 47.10
C LEU A 84 -30.18 -12.80 46.57
N PRO A 85 -30.92 -12.90 45.44
CA PRO A 85 -31.12 -14.16 44.75
C PRO A 85 -29.75 -14.67 44.27
N HIS A 86 -29.35 -15.86 44.74
CA HIS A 86 -28.02 -16.48 44.55
C HIS A 86 -26.85 -15.86 45.34
N GLY A 87 -27.11 -14.89 46.21
CA GLY A 87 -26.11 -14.33 47.11
C GLY A 87 -24.90 -13.76 46.38
N ASN A 88 -23.70 -14.16 46.79
CA ASN A 88 -22.43 -13.77 46.17
C ASN A 88 -21.71 -14.94 45.47
N CYS A 89 -22.47 -15.96 45.09
CA CYS A 89 -21.95 -17.14 44.40
C CYS A 89 -21.82 -16.91 42.89
N GLY A 90 -20.89 -17.63 42.29
CA GLY A 90 -20.70 -17.68 40.84
C GLY A 90 -21.84 -18.40 40.13
N SER A 91 -21.87 -18.26 38.80
CA SER A 91 -22.89 -18.87 37.94
C SER A 91 -22.24 -19.51 36.71
N PHE A 92 -22.81 -20.62 36.23
CA PHE A 92 -22.35 -21.28 35.01
C PHE A 92 -22.43 -20.38 33.76
N SER A 93 -23.27 -19.34 33.79
CA SER A 93 -23.32 -18.31 32.74
C SER A 93 -21.98 -17.57 32.53
N ALA A 94 -21.07 -17.61 33.51
CA ALA A 94 -19.72 -17.08 33.40
C ALA A 94 -18.93 -17.72 32.25
N ILE A 95 -19.07 -19.03 32.04
CA ILE A 95 -18.37 -19.76 30.98
C ILE A 95 -18.78 -19.25 29.60
N VAL A 96 -20.08 -19.14 29.35
CA VAL A 96 -20.61 -18.66 28.07
C VAL A 96 -20.22 -17.18 27.86
N TYR A 97 -20.31 -16.37 28.90
CA TYR A 97 -19.95 -14.96 28.86
C TYR A 97 -18.47 -14.75 28.50
N LEU A 98 -17.54 -15.35 29.25
CA LEU A 98 -16.10 -15.17 29.01
C LEU A 98 -15.64 -15.87 27.72
N ALA A 99 -16.15 -17.07 27.40
CA ALA A 99 -15.78 -17.75 26.16
C ALA A 99 -16.22 -16.95 24.93
N SER A 100 -17.47 -16.43 24.92
CA SER A 100 -17.95 -15.58 23.82
C SER A 100 -17.14 -14.28 23.71
N TYR A 101 -16.81 -13.64 24.85
CA TYR A 101 -15.97 -12.45 24.88
C TYR A 101 -14.61 -12.70 24.24
N VAL A 102 -13.90 -13.74 24.68
CA VAL A 102 -12.56 -14.07 24.19
C VAL A 102 -12.58 -14.38 22.68
N ILE A 103 -13.57 -15.16 22.21
CA ILE A 103 -13.70 -15.49 20.79
C ILE A 103 -13.96 -14.22 19.96
N ILE A 104 -14.91 -13.37 20.36
CA ILE A 104 -15.24 -12.16 19.61
C ILE A 104 -14.05 -11.20 19.56
N VAL A 105 -13.39 -10.95 20.71
CA VAL A 105 -12.21 -10.07 20.75
C VAL A 105 -11.07 -10.63 19.91
N PHE A 106 -10.81 -11.93 19.98
CA PHE A 106 -9.81 -12.58 19.14
C PHE A 106 -10.12 -12.40 17.65
N LEU A 107 -11.36 -12.59 17.22
CA LEU A 107 -11.77 -12.37 15.83
C LEU A 107 -11.57 -10.92 15.39
N VAL A 108 -11.90 -9.94 16.25
CA VAL A 108 -11.68 -8.51 15.95
C VAL A 108 -10.19 -8.21 15.81
N ILE A 109 -9.34 -8.70 16.71
CA ILE A 109 -7.89 -8.49 16.67
C ILE A 109 -7.26 -9.15 15.43
N VAL A 110 -7.64 -10.38 15.10
CA VAL A 110 -7.15 -11.06 13.89
C VAL A 110 -7.57 -10.32 12.63
N ASN A 111 -8.83 -9.89 12.55
CA ASN A 111 -9.31 -9.10 11.41
C ASN A 111 -8.61 -7.74 11.31
N MET A 112 -8.27 -7.11 12.45
CA MET A 112 -7.42 -5.91 12.48
C MET A 112 -6.04 -6.18 11.88
N TYR A 113 -5.40 -7.28 12.29
CA TYR A 113 -4.08 -7.64 11.82
C TYR A 113 -4.06 -7.93 10.31
N ILE A 114 -5.08 -8.65 9.81
CA ILE A 114 -5.26 -8.89 8.37
C ILE A 114 -5.44 -7.56 7.62
N ALA A 115 -6.28 -6.66 8.13
CA ALA A 115 -6.50 -5.36 7.49
C ALA A 115 -5.21 -4.53 7.39
N ILE A 116 -4.40 -4.50 8.46
CA ILE A 116 -3.10 -3.81 8.47
C ILE A 116 -2.14 -4.41 7.46
N ILE A 117 -2.04 -5.75 7.42
CA ILE A 117 -1.17 -6.44 6.46
C ILE A 117 -1.61 -6.14 5.03
N LEU A 118 -2.90 -6.28 4.72
CA LEU A 118 -3.42 -6.03 3.37
C LEU A 118 -3.20 -4.57 2.95
N GLU A 119 -3.39 -3.62 3.86
CA GLU A 119 -3.11 -2.22 3.56
C GLU A 119 -1.63 -2.00 3.24
N ASN A 120 -0.72 -2.62 4.01
CA ASN A 120 0.71 -2.50 3.77
C ASN A 120 1.16 -3.17 2.45
N VAL A 121 0.60 -4.35 2.14
CA VAL A 121 0.86 -5.06 0.88
C VAL A 121 0.30 -4.26 -0.31
N ASN A 122 -0.91 -3.73 -0.20
CA ASN A 122 -1.49 -2.89 -1.24
C ASN A 122 -0.65 -1.64 -1.49
N ARG A 123 -0.15 -0.98 -0.43
CA ARG A 123 0.79 0.15 -0.60
C ARG A 123 2.11 -0.25 -1.25
N ALA A 124 2.66 -1.41 -0.91
CA ALA A 124 3.88 -1.90 -1.54
C ALA A 124 3.65 -2.15 -3.04
N HIS A 125 2.49 -2.69 -3.42
CA HIS A 125 2.09 -2.85 -4.82
C HIS A 125 1.88 -1.51 -5.53
N GLU A 126 1.24 -0.52 -4.90
CA GLU A 126 1.11 0.84 -5.47
C GLU A 126 2.47 1.47 -5.78
N ILE A 127 3.49 1.23 -4.94
CA ILE A 127 4.86 1.70 -5.15
C ILE A 127 5.54 0.93 -6.31
N GLU A 128 5.23 -0.35 -6.49
CA GLU A 128 5.82 -1.20 -7.53
C GLU A 128 5.19 -0.96 -8.92
N ASP A 129 3.87 -0.78 -9.00
CA ASP A 129 3.15 -0.40 -10.23
C ASP A 129 3.53 1.02 -10.72
N PHE A 130 4.15 1.82 -9.85
CA PHE A 130 4.51 3.21 -10.09
C PHE A 130 5.98 3.41 -10.56
N CYS A 131 6.84 2.39 -10.51
CA CYS A 131 8.20 2.54 -11.00
C CYS A 131 8.21 2.57 -12.54
N ILE A 132 8.56 3.72 -13.12
CA ILE A 132 9.02 3.81 -14.52
C ILE A 132 10.14 2.78 -14.68
N SER A 133 9.79 1.66 -15.28
CA SER A 133 10.64 0.49 -15.34
C SER A 133 11.60 0.65 -16.51
N LYS A 134 12.60 -0.23 -16.55
CA LYS A 134 13.50 -0.31 -17.69
C LYS A 134 12.74 -0.58 -18.99
N GLU A 135 11.66 -1.35 -18.94
CA GLU A 135 10.83 -1.71 -20.10
C GLU A 135 10.13 -0.49 -20.69
N ASN A 136 9.72 0.48 -19.85
CA ASN A 136 9.15 1.73 -20.33
C ASN A 136 10.18 2.56 -21.13
N PHE A 137 11.44 2.59 -20.69
CA PHE A 137 12.50 3.23 -21.45
C PHE A 137 12.80 2.49 -22.76
N ASP A 138 12.83 1.15 -22.71
CA ASP A 138 13.08 0.34 -23.91
C ASP A 138 11.96 0.51 -24.95
N SER A 139 10.68 0.59 -24.54
CA SER A 139 9.55 0.91 -25.42
C SER A 139 9.66 2.34 -26.00
N TYR A 140 10.03 3.33 -25.19
CA TYR A 140 10.25 4.71 -25.66
C TYR A 140 11.31 4.77 -26.77
N TYR A 141 12.47 4.13 -26.58
CA TYR A 141 13.53 4.13 -27.60
C TYR A 141 13.18 3.31 -28.84
N THR A 142 12.37 2.26 -28.67
CA THR A 142 11.85 1.47 -29.79
C THR A 142 10.93 2.32 -30.65
N THR A 143 9.97 3.02 -30.04
CA THR A 143 9.07 3.94 -30.74
C THR A 143 9.85 5.09 -31.38
N TRP A 144 10.86 5.62 -30.68
CA TRP A 144 11.76 6.66 -31.23
C TRP A 144 12.44 6.19 -32.53
N GLY A 145 12.94 4.96 -32.54
CA GLY A 145 13.59 4.37 -33.73
C GLY A 145 12.67 4.25 -34.95
N LEU A 146 11.35 4.13 -34.75
CA LEU A 146 10.37 4.12 -35.84
C LEU A 146 10.18 5.50 -36.47
N PHE A 147 10.31 6.57 -35.66
CA PHE A 147 10.16 7.96 -36.13
C PHE A 147 11.47 8.53 -36.69
N VAL A 148 12.62 8.06 -36.21
CA VAL A 148 13.97 8.51 -36.64
C VAL A 148 14.83 7.32 -37.11
N PRO A 149 14.61 6.80 -38.34
CA PRO A 149 15.31 5.60 -38.84
C PRO A 149 16.83 5.77 -38.98
N ASP A 150 17.30 7.01 -39.15
CA ASP A 150 18.71 7.35 -39.28
C ASP A 150 19.53 7.12 -37.99
N GLY A 151 18.88 6.78 -36.87
CA GLY A 151 19.52 6.63 -35.56
C GLY A 151 20.07 7.95 -35.00
N LYS A 152 19.65 9.09 -35.55
CA LYS A 152 19.98 10.42 -35.04
C LYS A 152 19.21 10.68 -33.74
N PRO A 153 19.78 11.40 -32.77
CA PRO A 153 19.11 11.70 -31.52
C PRO A 153 18.13 12.89 -31.62
N TYR A 154 17.67 13.25 -32.83
CA TYR A 154 16.88 14.45 -33.09
C TYR A 154 15.58 14.12 -33.81
N LEU A 155 14.47 14.68 -33.33
CA LEU A 155 13.15 14.60 -33.94
C LEU A 155 12.69 16.01 -34.36
N PRO A 156 12.20 16.18 -35.60
CA PRO A 156 11.54 17.41 -36.03
C PRO A 156 10.29 17.77 -35.21
N LEU A 157 10.10 19.06 -34.91
CA LEU A 157 9.03 19.57 -34.04
C LEU A 157 7.61 19.24 -34.56
N ASP A 158 7.41 19.26 -35.88
CA ASP A 158 6.15 18.93 -36.54
C ASP A 158 5.66 17.49 -36.24
N ARG A 159 6.59 16.56 -36.05
CA ARG A 159 6.29 15.15 -35.74
C ARG A 159 6.11 14.88 -34.25
N LEU A 160 6.37 15.85 -33.37
CA LEU A 160 6.30 15.66 -31.91
C LEU A 160 4.91 15.17 -31.46
N SER A 161 3.85 15.80 -31.96
CA SER A 161 2.46 15.50 -31.58
C SER A 161 2.07 14.04 -31.89
N GLU A 162 2.48 13.54 -33.05
CA GLU A 162 2.23 12.16 -33.46
C GLU A 162 3.09 11.19 -32.65
N PHE A 163 4.37 11.53 -32.46
CA PHE A 163 5.31 10.72 -31.67
C PHE A 163 4.80 10.47 -30.25
N VAL A 164 4.49 11.51 -29.48
CA VAL A 164 4.03 11.34 -28.09
C VAL A 164 2.68 10.61 -27.98
N ALA A 165 1.86 10.66 -29.03
CA ALA A 165 0.58 9.94 -29.08
C ALA A 165 0.76 8.45 -29.40
N SER A 166 1.89 8.07 -30.00
CA SER A 166 2.24 6.68 -30.33
C SER A 166 2.98 5.94 -29.21
N LEU A 167 3.45 6.65 -28.18
CA LEU A 167 4.11 6.04 -27.02
C LEU A 167 3.15 5.14 -26.25
N ASP A 168 3.71 4.19 -25.50
CA ASP A 168 2.98 3.39 -24.52
C ASP A 168 2.82 4.15 -23.19
N LYS A 169 1.90 3.68 -22.34
CA LYS A 169 1.86 4.14 -20.95
C LYS A 169 3.20 3.81 -20.26
N PRO A 170 3.73 4.69 -19.38
CA PRO A 170 3.12 5.92 -18.86
C PRO A 170 3.38 7.19 -19.70
N PHE A 171 4.18 7.12 -20.77
CA PHE A 171 4.61 8.33 -21.51
C PHE A 171 3.62 8.80 -22.60
N LYS A 172 2.59 8.01 -22.90
CA LYS A 172 1.58 8.30 -23.91
C LYS A 172 0.79 9.59 -23.61
N ILE A 173 0.78 10.52 -24.57
CA ILE A 173 -0.09 11.71 -24.53
C ILE A 173 -1.03 11.69 -25.75
N PRO A 174 -2.30 11.27 -25.59
CA PRO A 174 -3.23 11.12 -26.71
C PRO A 174 -3.59 12.47 -27.35
N GLN A 175 -3.86 12.47 -28.65
CA GLN A 175 -4.34 13.66 -29.35
C GLN A 175 -5.79 14.00 -28.95
N PRO A 176 -6.17 15.29 -28.86
CA PRO A 176 -5.34 16.48 -29.09
C PRO A 176 -4.41 16.79 -27.89
N ASN A 177 -3.11 16.90 -28.14
CA ASN A 177 -2.07 17.04 -27.11
C ASN A 177 -1.31 18.38 -27.15
N SER A 178 -1.67 19.30 -28.06
CA SER A 178 -0.96 20.58 -28.26
C SER A 178 -0.94 21.47 -27.01
N GLY A 179 -2.04 21.51 -26.25
CA GLY A 179 -2.11 22.27 -25.00
C GLY A 179 -1.16 21.72 -23.92
N VAL A 180 -1.10 20.39 -23.81
CA VAL A 180 -0.23 19.68 -22.87
C VAL A 180 1.25 19.87 -23.25
N LEU A 181 1.59 19.71 -24.52
CA LEU A 181 2.96 19.86 -25.02
C LEU A 181 3.53 21.27 -24.77
N ARG A 182 2.69 22.31 -24.80
CA ARG A 182 3.09 23.69 -24.46
C ARG A 182 3.43 23.87 -22.98
N GLN A 183 2.86 23.05 -22.10
CA GLN A 183 3.11 23.12 -20.65
C GLN A 183 4.36 22.34 -20.23
N LEU A 184 4.82 21.40 -21.07
CA LEU A 184 5.93 20.49 -20.76
C LEU A 184 7.33 21.13 -20.86
N ASP A 185 7.44 22.41 -21.23
CA ASP A 185 8.69 23.18 -21.35
C ASP A 185 9.81 22.40 -22.08
N ILE A 186 9.45 21.82 -23.24
CA ILE A 186 10.34 20.95 -24.02
C ILE A 186 11.41 21.81 -24.72
N PRO A 187 12.72 21.53 -24.54
CA PRO A 187 13.77 22.33 -25.17
C PRO A 187 13.80 22.11 -26.69
N VAL A 188 13.59 23.18 -27.46
CA VAL A 188 13.72 23.16 -28.92
C VAL A 188 15.07 23.76 -29.32
N ARG A 189 15.84 23.02 -30.12
CA ARG A 189 17.16 23.43 -30.62
C ARG A 189 17.04 24.12 -31.98
N ALA A 190 18.15 24.72 -32.43
CA ALA A 190 18.25 25.36 -33.74
C ALA A 190 17.80 24.42 -34.87
N GLY A 191 16.92 24.91 -35.75
CA GLY A 191 16.31 24.11 -36.81
C GLY A 191 15.02 23.38 -36.43
N GLU A 192 14.36 23.80 -35.34
CA GLU A 192 13.11 23.19 -34.84
C GLU A 192 13.26 21.69 -34.53
N LEU A 193 14.39 21.34 -33.91
CA LEU A 193 14.74 19.96 -33.58
C LEU A 193 14.66 19.73 -32.07
N ILE A 194 14.12 18.58 -31.68
CA ILE A 194 14.02 18.13 -30.29
C ILE A 194 14.99 16.97 -30.08
N HIS A 195 15.80 17.06 -29.03
CA HIS A 195 16.72 15.99 -28.68
C HIS A 195 16.01 14.88 -27.89
N CYS A 196 16.30 13.62 -28.22
CA CYS A 196 15.64 12.44 -27.66
C CYS A 196 15.65 12.41 -26.12
N PHE A 197 16.79 12.71 -25.51
CA PHE A 197 16.90 12.75 -24.05
C PHE A 197 16.22 13.96 -23.42
N ASP A 198 16.20 15.09 -24.15
CA ASP A 198 15.61 16.34 -23.68
C ASP A 198 14.07 16.28 -23.68
N LEU A 199 13.48 15.42 -24.53
CA LEU A 199 12.06 15.10 -24.50
C LEU A 199 11.68 14.13 -23.38
N LEU A 200 12.52 13.13 -23.10
CA LEU A 200 12.20 12.12 -22.09
C LEU A 200 12.16 12.71 -20.66
N LYS A 201 13.01 13.69 -20.35
CA LYS A 201 13.04 14.38 -19.06
C LYS A 201 11.68 14.99 -18.64
N PRO A 202 11.05 15.88 -19.44
CA PRO A 202 9.76 16.46 -19.09
C PRO A 202 8.62 15.42 -19.09
N LEU A 203 8.68 14.37 -19.91
CA LEU A 203 7.71 13.27 -19.86
C LEU A 203 7.79 12.51 -18.53
N VAL A 204 9.00 12.17 -18.09
CA VAL A 204 9.22 11.53 -16.78
C VAL A 204 8.81 12.46 -15.64
N ARG A 205 9.17 13.75 -15.71
CA ARG A 205 8.77 14.74 -14.71
C ARG A 205 7.25 14.80 -14.58
N ARG A 206 6.52 14.88 -15.70
CA ARG A 206 5.06 14.90 -15.72
C ARG A 206 4.48 13.66 -15.03
N VAL A 207 4.97 12.47 -15.35
CA VAL A 207 4.48 11.23 -14.73
C VAL A 207 4.70 11.25 -13.22
N LEU A 208 5.84 11.76 -12.75
CA LEU A 208 6.10 11.89 -11.30
C LEU A 208 5.22 12.95 -10.63
N GLU A 209 4.99 14.09 -11.29
CA GLU A 209 4.12 15.16 -10.79
C GLU A 209 2.65 14.72 -10.69
N GLU A 210 2.15 13.96 -11.65
CA GLU A 210 0.78 13.39 -11.63
C GLU A 210 0.56 12.47 -10.42
N HIS A 211 1.63 11.88 -9.87
CA HIS A 211 1.56 10.97 -8.73
C HIS A 211 2.06 11.60 -7.42
N GLY A 212 2.41 12.89 -7.42
CA GLY A 212 2.77 13.63 -6.21
C GLY A 212 4.15 13.31 -5.62
N GLU A 213 5.10 12.85 -6.45
CA GLU A 213 6.43 12.43 -5.98
C GLU A 213 7.43 13.56 -5.75
N SER A 214 8.42 13.27 -4.89
CA SER A 214 9.49 14.20 -4.52
C SER A 214 10.57 14.34 -5.61
N ALA A 215 11.25 15.48 -5.62
CA ALA A 215 12.38 15.78 -6.51
C ALA A 215 13.57 14.80 -6.36
N GLU A 216 13.68 14.11 -5.22
CA GLU A 216 14.72 13.09 -4.99
C GLU A 216 14.52 11.85 -5.86
N VAL A 217 13.27 11.40 -6.04
CA VAL A 217 12.90 10.27 -6.90
C VAL A 217 13.20 10.59 -8.36
N PHE A 218 12.92 11.83 -8.79
CA PHE A 218 13.29 12.30 -10.13
C PHE A 218 14.79 12.21 -10.39
N LYS A 219 15.62 12.52 -9.39
CA LYS A 219 17.08 12.45 -9.52
C LYS A 219 17.56 11.02 -9.72
N ASP A 220 17.05 10.05 -8.94
CA ASP A 220 17.40 8.63 -9.10
C ASP A 220 16.96 8.08 -10.47
N ILE A 221 15.74 8.42 -10.90
CA ILE A 221 15.21 8.00 -12.20
C ILE A 221 16.05 8.62 -13.33
N THR A 222 16.46 9.88 -13.22
CA THR A 222 17.30 10.55 -14.24
C THR A 222 18.63 9.83 -14.45
N VAL A 223 19.26 9.32 -13.38
CA VAL A 223 20.50 8.52 -13.49
C VAL A 223 20.24 7.22 -14.28
N ARG A 224 19.15 6.53 -13.98
CA ARG A 224 18.74 5.31 -14.71
C ARG A 224 18.40 5.60 -16.17
N MET A 225 17.77 6.75 -16.45
CA MET A 225 17.46 7.21 -17.80
C MET A 225 18.71 7.45 -18.64
N GLU A 226 19.74 8.12 -18.09
CA GLU A 226 21.01 8.39 -18.79
C GLU A 226 21.74 7.09 -19.14
N ALA A 227 21.76 6.14 -18.20
CA ALA A 227 22.35 4.82 -18.43
C ALA A 227 21.63 4.06 -19.56
N SER A 228 20.28 4.12 -19.59
CA SER A 228 19.47 3.49 -20.65
C SER A 228 19.67 4.16 -22.02
N PHE A 229 19.71 5.50 -22.05
CA PHE A 229 19.96 6.28 -23.27
C PHE A 229 21.24 5.84 -23.99
N ASN A 230 22.35 5.80 -23.25
CA ASN A 230 23.65 5.43 -23.81
C ASN A 230 23.64 4.01 -24.39
N LYS A 231 22.98 3.06 -23.71
CA LYS A 231 22.89 1.68 -24.18
C LYS A 231 22.09 1.58 -25.48
N SER A 232 20.92 2.22 -25.56
CA SER A 232 20.01 2.12 -26.70
C SER A 232 20.59 2.73 -27.98
N PHE A 233 21.22 3.91 -27.89
CA PHE A 233 21.87 4.52 -29.06
C PHE A 233 23.14 3.77 -29.49
N ILE A 234 23.88 3.14 -28.58
CA ILE A 234 24.98 2.23 -28.96
C ILE A 234 24.45 1.02 -29.74
N VAL A 235 23.32 0.44 -29.34
CA VAL A 235 22.69 -0.69 -30.02
C VAL A 235 22.18 -0.28 -31.40
N GLN A 236 21.45 0.83 -31.52
CA GLN A 236 20.98 1.35 -32.81
C GLN A 236 22.13 1.70 -33.76
N LYS A 237 23.21 2.31 -33.25
CA LYS A 237 24.39 2.63 -34.05
C LYS A 237 25.13 1.37 -34.54
N ARG A 238 25.16 0.29 -33.75
CA ARG A 238 25.66 -1.02 -34.22
C ARG A 238 24.78 -1.56 -35.33
N ILE A 239 23.46 -1.59 -35.15
CA ILE A 239 22.52 -2.13 -36.14
C ILE A 239 22.61 -1.35 -37.46
N SER A 240 22.68 -0.01 -37.42
CA SER A 240 22.84 0.81 -38.62
C SER A 240 24.21 0.63 -39.28
N SER A 241 25.29 0.45 -38.51
CA SER A 241 26.63 0.13 -39.06
C SER A 241 26.68 -1.23 -39.76
N PHE A 242 25.97 -2.23 -39.23
CA PHE A 242 25.85 -3.55 -39.87
C PHE A 242 24.99 -3.47 -41.14
N SER A 243 23.88 -2.72 -41.12
CA SER A 243 23.05 -2.49 -42.30
C SER A 243 23.83 -1.73 -43.39
N GLY A 244 24.63 -0.73 -43.00
CA GLY A 244 25.55 0.00 -43.87
C GLY A 244 26.59 -0.92 -44.50
N SER A 245 27.29 -1.74 -43.70
CA SER A 245 28.30 -2.69 -44.18
C SER A 245 27.74 -3.74 -45.15
N THR A 246 26.49 -4.15 -44.96
CA THR A 246 25.83 -5.10 -45.86
C THR A 246 25.46 -4.45 -47.19
N LYS A 247 25.03 -3.17 -47.17
CA LYS A 247 24.79 -2.39 -48.39
C LYS A 247 26.08 -2.07 -49.14
N THR A 248 27.18 -1.75 -48.45
CA THR A 248 28.49 -1.50 -49.09
C THR A 248 29.04 -2.78 -49.73
N LYS A 249 28.96 -3.92 -49.06
CA LYS A 249 29.36 -5.21 -49.65
C LYS A 249 28.52 -5.62 -50.87
N LEU A 250 27.23 -5.27 -50.91
CA LEU A 250 26.37 -5.51 -52.07
C LEU A 250 26.64 -4.52 -53.22
N ALA A 251 27.03 -3.28 -52.92
CA ALA A 251 27.45 -2.30 -53.93
C ALA A 251 28.81 -2.69 -54.56
N ASP A 252 29.78 -3.09 -53.75
CA ASP A 252 31.10 -3.55 -54.21
C ASP A 252 31.02 -4.81 -55.09
N LEU A 253 30.02 -5.69 -54.84
CA LEU A 253 29.73 -6.87 -55.68
C LEU A 253 29.07 -6.51 -57.02
N SER A 254 28.42 -5.35 -57.14
CA SER A 254 27.80 -4.89 -58.39
C SER A 254 28.77 -4.16 -59.31
N GLU A 255 29.84 -3.55 -58.78
CA GLU A 255 30.88 -2.87 -59.57
C GLU A 255 31.99 -3.82 -60.07
N THR A 256 32.08 -5.04 -59.54
CA THR A 256 33.06 -6.06 -60.01
C THR A 256 32.54 -6.93 -61.18
N VAL A 257 31.32 -6.69 -61.66
CA VAL A 257 30.70 -7.41 -62.79
C VAL A 257 30.35 -6.42 -63.91
N THR A 258 31.35 -5.72 -64.41
CA THR A 258 31.38 -5.06 -65.74
C THR A 258 32.82 -4.98 -66.20
#